data_AF-A0A936FSN1-F1
#
_entry.id   AF-A0A936FSN1-F1
#
_cell.length_a   1.000
_cell.length_b   1.000
_cell.length_c   1.000
_cell.angle_alpha   90.00
_cell.angle_beta   90.00
_cell.angle_gamma   90.00
#
_symmetry.space_group_name_H-M   'P 1'
#
loop_
_entity.id
_entity.type
_entity.pdbx_description
1 polymer ?
#
loop_
_entity_poly.entity_id
_entity_poly.type
_entity_poly.pdbx_seq_one_letter_code
_entity_poly.pdbx_strand_id
1 'polypeptide(L)'
;MEGDNNTNGLKYTWTKNGVVIPTAISSSYTASGIGTYQLKTSNGTCSILSEPVVVKFQDSCIYSPRANCLEEQYFKNKGRFDVHYADNEFGYLCSDAGTIFKSQLVYKYNTSEYVGNEQWEQMSTTTNNHLYGIHVVDTSYGIAVGEAGTILQLSNDSWSSLTTNPAILVDLNDVSFGDKTNGWIVGNKGNVFKLTKAGSFSSRLLGTDNLIGVNFLLQTMVG
;
A
#
# COMPACT_ATOMS: atom_id res chain seq x y z
N MET A 1 -12.80 40.35 -16.67
CA MET A 1 -12.36 40.39 -18.08
C MET A 1 -11.14 39.50 -18.18
N GLU A 2 -11.29 38.38 -18.86
CA GLU A 2 -10.30 37.54 -19.58
C GLU A 2 -11.17 36.36 -20.06
N GLY A 3 -11.44 36.10 -21.33
CA GLY A 3 -10.95 36.68 -22.56
C GLY A 3 -10.64 35.60 -23.59
N ASP A 4 -11.51 34.59 -23.82
CA ASP A 4 -11.29 33.62 -24.89
C ASP A 4 -12.35 33.76 -25.99
N ASN A 5 -11.93 34.50 -27.02
CA ASN A 5 -12.61 34.67 -28.28
C ASN A 5 -12.58 33.34 -29.08
N ASN A 6 -13.74 32.71 -29.26
CA ASN A 6 -13.92 31.65 -30.26
C ASN A 6 -13.95 32.28 -31.67
N THR A 7 -12.79 32.47 -32.28
CA THR A 7 -12.63 33.05 -33.63
C THR A 7 -12.63 32.05 -34.78
N ASN A 8 -12.83 30.74 -34.54
CA ASN A 8 -12.70 29.68 -35.57
C ASN A 8 -13.95 28.80 -35.80
N GLY A 9 -15.10 29.11 -35.18
CA GLY A 9 -16.33 28.31 -35.34
C GLY A 9 -16.28 26.91 -34.71
N LEU A 10 -15.27 26.67 -33.85
CA LEU A 10 -15.09 25.41 -33.15
C LEU A 10 -16.14 25.28 -32.04
N LYS A 11 -16.75 24.11 -31.95
CA LYS A 11 -17.62 23.72 -30.83
C LYS A 11 -16.90 22.70 -29.97
N TYR A 12 -16.94 22.92 -28.67
CA TYR A 12 -16.36 22.01 -27.68
C TYR A 12 -17.48 21.28 -26.94
N THR A 13 -17.28 19.99 -26.71
CA THR A 13 -18.20 19.17 -25.93
C THR A 13 -17.37 18.20 -25.11
N TRP A 14 -17.46 18.32 -23.79
CA TRP A 14 -16.77 17.41 -22.88
C TRP A 14 -17.65 16.22 -22.53
N THR A 15 -17.03 15.05 -22.36
CA THR A 15 -17.69 13.86 -21.86
C THR A 15 -17.02 13.39 -20.56
N LYS A 16 -17.82 12.83 -19.65
CA LYS A 16 -17.39 12.06 -18.49
C LYS A 16 -17.90 10.64 -18.64
N ASN A 17 -16.99 9.66 -18.67
CA ASN A 17 -17.33 8.24 -18.87
C ASN A 17 -18.21 8.02 -20.12
N GLY A 18 -17.95 8.76 -21.19
CA GLY A 18 -18.74 8.73 -22.43
C GLY A 18 -20.05 9.54 -22.41
N VAL A 19 -20.49 10.06 -21.26
CA VAL A 19 -21.70 10.89 -21.14
C VAL A 19 -21.34 12.36 -21.30
N VAL A 20 -22.07 13.08 -22.16
CA VAL A 20 -21.85 14.52 -22.38
C VAL A 20 -22.11 15.31 -21.10
N ILE A 21 -21.21 16.25 -20.79
CA ILE A 21 -21.36 17.27 -19.74
C ILE A 21 -21.91 18.53 -20.41
N PRO A 22 -23.24 18.80 -20.35
CA PRO A 22 -23.86 19.81 -21.23
C PRO A 22 -23.38 21.24 -20.98
N THR A 23 -22.89 21.52 -19.78
CA THR A 23 -22.41 22.85 -19.36
C THR A 23 -20.94 23.10 -19.73
N ALA A 24 -20.21 22.07 -20.16
CA ALA A 24 -18.80 22.14 -20.48
C ALA A 24 -18.61 22.33 -22.00
N ILE A 25 -18.61 23.59 -22.43
CA ILE A 25 -18.55 24.01 -23.84
C ILE A 25 -17.32 24.86 -24.19
N SER A 26 -16.36 24.92 -23.26
CA SER A 26 -15.10 25.66 -23.41
C SER A 26 -13.98 24.74 -23.90
N SER A 27 -12.91 25.33 -24.43
CA SER A 27 -11.68 24.62 -24.83
C SER A 27 -10.95 23.96 -23.65
N SER A 28 -11.28 24.34 -22.41
CA SER A 28 -10.80 23.75 -21.17
C SER A 28 -11.97 23.38 -20.25
N TYR A 29 -11.75 22.39 -19.38
CA TYR A 29 -12.72 21.99 -18.37
C TYR A 29 -11.99 21.54 -17.10
N THR A 30 -12.42 22.06 -15.96
CA THR A 30 -11.93 21.61 -14.65
C THR A 30 -12.78 20.43 -14.18
N ALA A 31 -12.17 19.25 -14.11
CA ALA A 31 -12.86 18.05 -13.63
C ALA A 31 -13.25 18.19 -12.15
N SER A 32 -14.53 17.94 -11.85
CA SER A 32 -15.09 18.06 -10.50
C SER A 32 -15.24 16.72 -9.76
N GLY A 33 -14.70 15.63 -10.32
CA GLY A 33 -14.74 14.32 -9.69
C GLY A 33 -14.04 13.24 -10.50
N ILE A 34 -13.97 12.04 -9.94
CA ILE A 34 -13.33 10.90 -10.59
C ILE A 34 -14.04 10.50 -11.89
N GLY A 35 -13.27 10.05 -12.88
CA GLY A 35 -13.80 9.55 -14.15
C GLY A 35 -12.83 9.76 -15.31
N THR A 36 -13.22 9.23 -16.47
CA THR A 36 -12.50 9.43 -17.73
C THR A 36 -13.12 10.60 -18.47
N TYR A 37 -12.31 11.61 -18.77
CA TYR A 37 -12.72 12.84 -19.44
C TYR A 37 -12.13 12.91 -20.85
N GLN A 38 -12.97 13.28 -21.82
CA GLN A 38 -12.55 13.50 -23.19
C GLN A 38 -13.18 14.77 -23.75
N LEU A 39 -12.39 15.48 -24.55
CA LEU A 39 -12.85 16.65 -25.30
C LEU A 39 -13.18 16.23 -26.72
N LYS A 40 -14.40 16.54 -27.16
CA LYS A 40 -14.79 16.50 -28.57
C LYS A 40 -14.76 17.92 -29.13
N THR A 41 -13.97 18.15 -30.16
CA THR A 41 -13.96 19.39 -30.93
C THR A 41 -14.66 19.16 -32.25
N SER A 42 -15.57 20.05 -32.66
CA SER A 42 -16.20 19.99 -33.98
C SER A 42 -16.18 21.32 -34.73
N ASN A 43 -16.05 21.24 -36.05
CA ASN A 43 -16.23 22.36 -36.97
C ASN A 43 -17.05 21.85 -38.16
N GLY A 44 -18.31 22.29 -38.26
CA GLY A 44 -19.27 21.74 -39.23
C GLY A 44 -19.51 20.24 -39.01
N THR A 45 -19.24 19.42 -40.03
CA THR A 45 -19.40 17.96 -40.01
C THR A 45 -18.17 17.22 -39.48
N CYS A 46 -17.02 17.89 -39.35
CA CYS A 46 -15.79 17.27 -38.87
C CYS A 46 -15.77 17.29 -37.34
N SER A 47 -15.44 16.17 -36.71
CA SER A 47 -15.20 16.11 -35.27
C SER A 47 -14.02 15.22 -34.92
N ILE A 48 -13.19 15.68 -33.98
CA ILE A 48 -12.02 14.99 -33.45
C ILE A 48 -12.22 14.81 -31.94
N LEU A 49 -11.74 13.69 -31.40
CA LEU A 49 -11.76 13.37 -29.98
C LEU A 49 -10.33 13.41 -29.44
N SER A 50 -10.15 13.94 -28.23
CA SER A 50 -8.87 13.88 -27.53
C SER A 50 -8.56 12.46 -27.03
N GLU A 51 -7.29 12.22 -26.70
CA GLU A 51 -6.94 11.11 -25.82
C GLU A 51 -7.69 11.22 -24.48
N PRO A 52 -8.07 10.09 -23.85
CA PRO A 52 -8.75 10.09 -22.57
C PRO A 52 -7.85 10.53 -21.44
N VAL A 53 -8.32 11.49 -20.65
CA VAL A 53 -7.68 11.90 -19.39
C VAL A 53 -8.42 11.27 -18.23
N VAL A 54 -7.73 10.42 -17.47
CA VAL A 54 -8.33 9.72 -16.33
C VAL A 54 -8.05 10.50 -15.05
N VAL A 55 -9.11 11.02 -14.42
CA VAL A 55 -9.06 11.64 -13.10
C VAL A 55 -9.34 10.57 -12.06
N LYS A 56 -8.34 10.30 -11.21
CA LYS A 56 -8.42 9.38 -10.08
C LYS A 56 -8.33 10.17 -8.78
N PHE A 57 -8.65 9.52 -7.66
CA PHE A 57 -8.25 10.07 -6.37
C PHE A 57 -6.71 10.15 -6.33
N GLN A 58 -6.19 11.29 -5.88
CA GLN A 58 -4.80 11.37 -5.45
C GLN A 58 -4.80 10.98 -3.98
N ASP A 59 -4.53 9.70 -3.72
CA ASP A 59 -4.51 9.19 -2.37
C ASP A 59 -3.31 9.75 -1.62
N SER A 60 -3.53 10.89 -0.96
CA SER A 60 -2.54 11.52 -0.08
C SER A 60 -2.54 10.86 1.33
N CYS A 61 -3.33 9.80 1.52
CA CYS A 61 -3.58 9.20 2.84
C CYS A 61 -3.58 7.66 2.84
N ILE A 62 -2.77 7.00 2.00
CA ILE A 62 -2.61 5.52 2.08
C ILE A 62 -1.48 5.09 3.02
N TYR A 63 -0.63 6.01 3.51
CA TYR A 63 0.38 5.68 4.53
C TYR A 63 -0.13 5.75 5.98
N SER A 64 -1.41 5.52 6.21
CA SER A 64 -1.92 5.25 7.56
C SER A 64 -3.03 4.20 7.45
N PRO A 65 -2.78 2.94 7.83
CA PRO A 65 -3.77 1.88 7.70
C PRO A 65 -4.87 2.15 8.71
N ARG A 66 -5.94 2.82 8.28
CA ARG A 66 -7.24 2.52 8.89
C ARG A 66 -7.73 1.28 8.19
N ALA A 67 -7.39 0.16 8.83
CA ALA A 67 -8.03 -1.12 8.62
C ALA A 67 -9.52 -0.90 8.33
N ASN A 68 -9.97 -1.25 7.13
CA ASN A 68 -11.39 -1.23 6.82
C ASN A 68 -12.07 -2.19 7.82
N CYS A 69 -13.25 -1.85 8.34
CA CYS A 69 -14.02 -2.65 9.31
C CYS A 69 -14.31 -4.12 8.90
N LEU A 70 -13.93 -4.52 7.69
CA LEU A 70 -14.03 -5.89 7.17
C LEU A 70 -12.83 -6.76 7.56
N GLU A 71 -11.63 -6.19 7.72
CA GLU A 71 -10.43 -6.94 8.13
C GLU A 71 -10.57 -7.48 9.56
N GLU A 72 -11.10 -6.63 10.46
CA GLU A 72 -11.42 -7.01 11.84
C GLU A 72 -12.43 -8.17 11.93
N GLN A 73 -13.28 -8.41 10.93
CA GLN A 73 -14.27 -9.50 10.98
C GLN A 73 -13.66 -10.86 10.60
N TYR A 74 -12.74 -10.88 9.63
CA TYR A 74 -12.12 -12.13 9.18
C TYR A 74 -11.03 -12.63 10.15
N PHE A 75 -10.28 -11.69 10.77
CA PHE A 75 -9.14 -12.02 11.63
C PHE A 75 -9.39 -11.86 13.13
N LYS A 76 -10.58 -11.40 13.57
CA LYS A 76 -10.94 -11.22 15.00
C LYS A 76 -10.67 -12.43 15.89
N ASN A 77 -10.75 -13.62 15.31
CA ASN A 77 -10.62 -14.89 16.03
C ASN A 77 -9.24 -15.55 15.84
N LYS A 78 -8.27 -14.88 15.20
CA LYS A 78 -6.98 -15.45 14.79
C LYS A 78 -5.78 -15.04 15.67
N GLY A 79 -6.03 -14.55 16.89
CA GLY A 79 -4.96 -14.26 17.86
C GLY A 79 -4.23 -12.95 17.58
N ARG A 80 -2.93 -12.88 17.90
CA ARG A 80 -2.11 -11.68 17.63
C ARG A 80 -1.83 -11.62 16.13
N PHE A 81 -2.07 -10.46 15.54
CA PHE A 81 -1.84 -10.22 14.11
C PHE A 81 -1.24 -8.83 13.89
N ASP A 82 -0.59 -8.66 12.76
CA ASP A 82 -0.13 -7.37 12.25
C ASP A 82 -0.42 -7.27 10.75
N VAL A 83 -0.66 -6.05 10.28
CA VAL A 83 -1.03 -5.77 8.88
C VAL A 83 -0.22 -4.59 8.35
N HIS A 84 0.35 -4.78 7.16
CA HIS A 84 1.14 -3.78 6.47
C HIS A 84 0.76 -3.70 4.99
N TYR A 85 0.44 -2.50 4.52
CA TYR A 85 0.22 -2.23 3.11
C TYR A 85 1.52 -1.75 2.46
N ALA A 86 2.01 -2.50 1.47
CA ALA A 86 3.22 -2.15 0.74
C ALA A 86 3.00 -0.94 -0.18
N ASP A 87 1.80 -0.86 -0.75
CA ASP A 87 1.31 0.23 -1.59
C ASP A 87 -0.23 0.27 -1.57
N ASN A 88 -0.83 0.97 -2.54
CA ASN A 88 -2.27 1.09 -2.69
C ASN A 88 -2.95 -0.12 -3.34
N GLU A 89 -2.18 -1.14 -3.72
CA GLU A 89 -2.66 -2.34 -4.39
C GLU A 89 -2.48 -3.58 -3.51
N PHE A 90 -1.39 -3.67 -2.73
CA PHE A 90 -1.00 -4.88 -2.00
C PHE A 90 -0.91 -4.67 -0.49
N GLY A 91 -1.67 -5.49 0.24
CA GLY A 91 -1.60 -5.64 1.69
C GLY A 91 -0.98 -6.98 2.10
N TYR A 92 -0.35 -7.01 3.26
CA TYR A 92 0.24 -8.20 3.85
C TYR A 92 -0.17 -8.29 5.32
N LEU A 93 -0.53 -9.50 5.76
CA LEU A 93 -0.92 -9.77 7.14
C LEU A 93 -0.13 -10.96 7.65
N CYS A 94 0.38 -10.87 8.88
CA CYS A 94 0.96 -12.01 9.57
C CYS A 94 0.17 -12.33 10.85
N SER A 95 0.17 -13.60 11.23
CA SER A 95 -0.50 -14.05 12.45
C SER A 95 0.17 -15.28 13.06
N ASP A 96 -0.56 -15.91 13.97
CA ASP A 96 -0.22 -17.18 14.59
C ASP A 96 0.13 -18.30 13.59
N ALA A 97 0.89 -19.27 14.09
CA ALA A 97 1.31 -20.47 13.36
C ALA A 97 2.05 -20.19 12.04
N GLY A 98 2.89 -19.15 12.02
CA GLY A 98 3.70 -18.79 10.85
C GLY A 98 2.89 -18.31 9.64
N THR A 99 1.63 -17.94 9.84
CA THR A 99 0.73 -17.63 8.72
C THR A 99 1.01 -16.23 8.17
N ILE A 100 1.15 -16.12 6.85
CA ILE A 100 1.17 -14.84 6.13
C ILE A 100 0.10 -14.88 5.03
N PHE A 101 -0.70 -13.81 4.92
CA PHE A 101 -1.59 -13.57 3.79
C PHE A 101 -1.11 -12.38 2.99
N LYS A 102 -1.35 -12.40 1.67
CA LYS A 102 -1.21 -11.26 0.76
C LYS A 102 -2.58 -10.93 0.19
N SER A 103 -2.95 -9.66 0.21
CA SER A 103 -4.11 -9.15 -0.51
C SER A 103 -3.70 -8.42 -1.78
N GLN A 104 -4.59 -8.48 -2.76
CA GLN A 104 -4.55 -7.59 -3.92
C GLN A 104 -5.90 -6.89 -4.03
N LEU A 105 -5.87 -5.56 -4.06
CA LEU A 105 -7.03 -4.74 -4.35
C LEU A 105 -7.40 -4.89 -5.83
N VAL A 106 -8.55 -5.53 -6.10
CA VAL A 106 -9.09 -5.66 -7.45
C VAL A 106 -10.09 -4.54 -7.72
N TYR A 107 -9.75 -3.63 -8.62
CA TYR A 107 -10.69 -2.61 -9.09
C TYR A 107 -11.70 -3.21 -10.08
N LYS A 108 -12.97 -3.37 -9.67
CA LYS A 108 -14.07 -3.64 -10.60
C LYS A 108 -14.64 -2.34 -11.14
N TYR A 109 -14.16 -1.91 -12.30
CA TYR A 109 -14.82 -0.87 -13.09
C TYR A 109 -16.14 -1.46 -13.61
N ASN A 110 -17.29 -1.25 -12.96
CA ASN A 110 -18.63 -1.24 -13.57
C ASN A 110 -19.85 -1.02 -12.64
N THR A 111 -19.69 -0.66 -11.36
CA THR A 111 -20.83 -0.27 -10.51
C THR A 111 -20.56 1.05 -9.81
N SER A 112 -21.59 1.89 -9.66
CA SER A 112 -21.57 3.16 -8.91
C SER A 112 -21.42 2.97 -7.39
N GLU A 113 -20.90 1.83 -6.98
CA GLU A 113 -20.75 1.36 -5.62
C GLU A 113 -19.32 0.84 -5.51
N TYR A 114 -18.53 1.44 -4.62
CA TYR A 114 -17.20 0.95 -4.29
C TYR A 114 -17.36 -0.40 -3.60
N VAL A 115 -17.10 -1.48 -4.33
CA VAL A 115 -16.97 -2.81 -3.76
C VAL A 115 -15.54 -3.26 -4.03
N GLY A 116 -14.59 -2.72 -3.25
CA GLY A 116 -13.24 -3.27 -3.22
C GLY A 116 -13.34 -4.72 -2.76
N ASN A 117 -13.23 -5.68 -3.68
CA ASN A 117 -13.17 -7.08 -3.32
C ASN A 117 -11.72 -7.45 -3.02
N GLU A 118 -11.20 -6.94 -1.90
CA GLU A 118 -9.94 -7.42 -1.34
C GLU A 118 -10.09 -8.91 -1.07
N GLN A 119 -9.21 -9.71 -1.69
CA GLN A 119 -9.11 -11.13 -1.43
C GLN A 119 -7.74 -11.38 -0.81
N TRP A 120 -7.72 -12.15 0.28
CA TRP A 120 -6.51 -12.55 0.97
C TRP A 120 -6.14 -13.96 0.55
N GLU A 121 -4.95 -14.13 -0.02
CA GLU A 121 -4.37 -15.42 -0.36
C GLU A 121 -3.29 -15.78 0.66
N GLN A 122 -3.34 -17.01 1.19
CA GLN A 122 -2.31 -17.49 2.11
C GLN A 122 -1.02 -17.76 1.33
N MET A 123 0.06 -17.14 1.77
CA MET A 123 1.40 -17.39 1.25
C MET A 123 2.03 -18.58 1.99
N SER A 124 2.88 -19.34 1.28
CA SER A 124 3.68 -20.38 1.91
C SER A 124 4.78 -19.76 2.77
N THR A 125 5.00 -20.31 3.98
CA THR A 125 6.07 -19.93 4.89
C THR A 125 6.85 -21.16 5.35
N THR A 126 8.04 -20.93 5.92
CA THR A 126 8.97 -21.98 6.35
C THR A 126 8.92 -22.27 7.85
N THR A 127 7.93 -21.74 8.56
CA THR A 127 7.86 -21.79 10.04
C THR A 127 6.44 -22.03 10.53
N ASN A 128 6.33 -22.61 11.73
CA ASN A 128 5.08 -22.69 12.49
C ASN A 128 5.10 -21.76 13.72
N ASN A 129 6.18 -21.01 13.93
CA ASN A 129 6.29 -20.06 15.03
C ASN A 129 5.34 -18.88 14.81
N HIS A 130 4.80 -18.33 15.90
CA HIS A 130 3.91 -17.18 15.81
C HIS A 130 4.63 -15.94 15.24
N LEU A 131 4.00 -15.22 14.31
CA LEU A 131 4.50 -13.96 13.77
C LEU A 131 3.77 -12.78 14.43
N TYR A 132 4.52 -11.77 14.83
CA TYR A 132 4.05 -10.66 15.66
C TYR A 132 4.13 -9.30 14.98
N GLY A 133 4.98 -9.15 13.97
CA GLY A 133 5.11 -7.93 13.20
C GLY A 133 5.52 -8.21 11.76
N ILE A 134 5.04 -7.40 10.82
CA ILE A 134 5.35 -7.49 9.40
C ILE A 134 5.51 -6.09 8.80
N HIS A 135 6.54 -5.91 7.97
CA HIS A 135 6.72 -4.69 7.21
C HIS A 135 7.24 -5.03 5.81
N VAL A 136 6.49 -4.63 4.79
CA VAL A 136 6.82 -4.88 3.39
C VAL A 136 7.18 -3.57 2.71
N VAL A 137 8.43 -3.47 2.25
CA VAL A 137 8.97 -2.27 1.61
C VAL A 137 8.47 -2.13 0.18
N ASP A 138 8.40 -3.26 -0.53
CA ASP A 138 7.89 -3.39 -1.89
C ASP A 138 7.53 -4.86 -2.16
N THR A 139 6.91 -5.16 -3.30
CA THR A 139 6.49 -6.54 -3.66
C THR A 139 7.66 -7.55 -3.76
N SER A 140 8.91 -7.08 -3.80
CA SER A 140 10.11 -7.91 -3.85
C SER A 140 10.83 -8.04 -2.51
N TYR A 141 10.49 -7.22 -1.49
CA TYR A 141 11.22 -7.19 -0.23
C TYR A 141 10.37 -6.75 0.96
N GLY A 142 10.48 -7.51 2.04
CA GLY A 142 9.77 -7.30 3.29
C GLY A 142 10.28 -8.24 4.36
N ILE A 143 9.95 -7.95 5.61
CA ILE A 143 10.38 -8.72 6.78
C ILE A 143 9.17 -9.00 7.65
N ALA A 144 9.06 -10.24 8.12
CA ALA A 144 8.14 -10.63 9.17
C ALA A 144 8.95 -11.21 10.34
N VAL A 145 8.55 -10.89 11.56
CA VAL A 145 9.27 -11.27 12.78
C VAL A 145 8.34 -11.90 13.80
N GLY A 146 8.88 -12.71 14.70
CA GLY A 146 8.05 -13.37 15.69
C GLY A 146 8.79 -14.15 16.78
N GLU A 147 8.10 -15.17 17.26
CA GLU A 147 8.50 -16.03 18.37
C GLU A 147 9.88 -16.67 18.17
N ALA A 148 10.63 -16.82 19.27
CA ALA A 148 11.92 -17.50 19.32
C ALA A 148 12.95 -16.96 18.30
N GLY A 149 12.93 -15.66 18.04
CA GLY A 149 13.86 -15.00 17.13
C GLY A 149 13.57 -15.24 15.64
N THR A 150 12.36 -15.70 15.30
CA THR A 150 11.97 -15.98 13.92
C THR A 150 12.03 -14.70 13.09
N ILE A 151 12.76 -14.74 11.97
CA ILE A 151 12.78 -13.69 10.96
C ILE A 151 12.53 -14.35 9.61
N LEU A 152 11.49 -13.91 8.90
CA LEU A 152 11.22 -14.28 7.52
C LEU A 152 11.50 -13.07 6.63
N GLN A 153 12.09 -13.33 5.46
CA GLN A 153 12.31 -12.35 4.42
C GLN A 153 11.50 -12.72 3.18
N LEU A 154 10.79 -11.72 2.66
CA LEU A 154 10.14 -11.76 1.35
C LEU A 154 11.20 -11.50 0.27
N SER A 155 11.21 -12.36 -0.74
CA SER A 155 12.01 -12.21 -1.96
C SER A 155 11.18 -12.69 -3.14
N ASN A 156 10.75 -11.76 -4.01
CA ASN A 156 9.94 -12.05 -5.21
C ASN A 156 8.73 -12.96 -4.91
N ASP A 157 7.81 -12.47 -4.07
CA ASP A 157 6.59 -13.21 -3.65
C ASP A 157 6.82 -14.54 -2.92
N SER A 158 8.05 -14.82 -2.45
CA SER A 158 8.35 -15.99 -1.64
C SER A 158 8.93 -15.60 -0.28
N TRP A 159 8.38 -16.14 0.80
CA TRP A 159 8.91 -15.97 2.16
C TRP A 159 9.89 -17.09 2.50
N SER A 160 11.03 -16.73 3.09
CA SER A 160 12.04 -17.68 3.53
C SER A 160 12.71 -17.23 4.83
N SER A 161 13.21 -18.17 5.63
CA SER A 161 13.89 -17.84 6.89
C SER A 161 15.18 -17.06 6.64
N LEU A 162 15.33 -15.92 7.32
CA LEU A 162 16.57 -15.16 7.38
C LEU A 162 17.32 -15.52 8.66
N THR A 163 18.41 -16.28 8.54
CA THR A 163 19.20 -16.70 9.70
C THR A 163 20.22 -15.63 10.09
N THR A 164 20.40 -15.45 11.40
CA THR A 164 21.39 -14.54 11.99
C THR A 164 22.47 -15.33 12.70
N ASN A 165 23.67 -14.75 12.80
CA ASN A 165 24.77 -15.31 13.57
C ASN A 165 25.35 -14.22 14.49
N PRO A 166 25.23 -14.34 15.82
CA PRO A 166 24.60 -15.44 16.55
C PRO A 166 23.08 -15.51 16.33
N ALA A 167 22.51 -16.70 16.55
CA ALA A 167 21.07 -16.90 16.49
C ALA A 167 20.36 -16.09 17.59
N ILE A 168 19.22 -15.51 17.24
CA ILE A 168 18.35 -14.78 18.17
C ILE A 168 17.39 -15.78 18.80
N LEU A 169 17.26 -15.74 20.13
CA LEU A 169 16.43 -16.69 20.89
C LEU A 169 15.33 -15.99 21.69
N VAL A 170 15.17 -14.67 21.52
CA VAL A 170 14.11 -13.88 22.15
C VAL A 170 13.02 -13.59 21.14
N ASP A 171 11.79 -13.40 21.63
CA ASP A 171 10.69 -13.00 20.75
C ASP A 171 10.95 -11.60 20.18
N LEU A 172 10.67 -11.48 18.90
CA LEU A 172 10.72 -10.24 18.14
C LEU A 172 9.30 -9.75 17.97
N ASN A 173 8.99 -8.57 18.53
CA ASN A 173 7.63 -8.11 18.70
C ASN A 173 7.12 -7.26 17.55
N ASP A 174 8.02 -6.55 16.85
CA ASP A 174 7.64 -5.64 15.77
C ASP A 174 8.84 -5.31 14.86
N VAL A 175 8.55 -4.89 13.63
CA VAL A 175 9.51 -4.49 12.61
C VAL A 175 9.02 -3.27 11.84
N SER A 176 9.89 -2.30 11.59
CA SER A 176 9.55 -1.14 10.78
C SER A 176 10.74 -0.62 9.99
N PHE A 177 10.49 -0.20 8.75
CA PHE A 177 11.49 0.40 7.87
C PHE A 177 11.39 1.93 7.89
N GLY A 178 12.52 2.58 8.15
CA GLY A 178 12.62 4.04 8.09
C GLY A 178 12.83 4.57 6.67
N ASP A 179 13.31 3.71 5.78
CA ASP A 179 13.48 3.97 4.36
C ASP A 179 13.48 2.64 3.57
N LYS A 180 13.66 2.69 2.25
CA LYS A 180 13.65 1.50 1.38
C LYS A 180 14.77 0.48 1.64
N THR A 181 15.72 0.80 2.51
CA THR A 181 16.96 0.05 2.73
C THR A 181 17.25 -0.27 4.19
N ASN A 182 16.77 0.52 5.15
CA ASN A 182 17.06 0.39 6.59
C ASN A 182 15.80 0.08 7.38
N GLY A 183 15.84 -1.05 8.10
CA GLY A 183 14.80 -1.52 8.99
C GLY A 183 15.28 -1.72 10.42
N TRP A 184 14.34 -1.64 11.35
CA TRP A 184 14.56 -1.89 12.76
C TRP A 184 13.56 -2.92 13.26
N ILE A 185 14.07 -3.85 14.05
CA ILE A 185 13.30 -4.88 14.72
C ILE A 185 13.46 -4.67 16.21
N VAL A 186 12.37 -4.77 16.95
CA VAL A 186 12.40 -4.68 18.42
C VAL A 186 11.83 -5.95 19.03
N GLY A 187 12.31 -6.31 20.21
CA GLY A 187 11.92 -7.55 20.87
C GLY A 187 12.04 -7.51 22.38
N ASN A 188 11.88 -8.68 22.97
CA ASN A 188 11.92 -8.86 24.42
C ASN A 188 13.30 -8.51 24.99
N LYS A 189 13.33 -8.18 26.29
CA LYS A 189 14.56 -7.85 27.03
C LYS A 189 15.38 -6.71 26.42
N GLY A 190 14.71 -5.67 25.92
CA GLY A 190 15.35 -4.46 25.38
C GLY A 190 16.13 -4.67 24.08
N ASN A 191 15.93 -5.79 23.38
CA ASN A 191 16.65 -6.07 22.15
C ASN A 191 16.15 -5.19 21.00
N VAL A 192 17.08 -4.48 20.37
CA VAL A 192 16.86 -3.74 19.14
C VAL A 192 17.85 -4.24 18.10
N PHE A 193 17.37 -4.50 16.90
CA PHE A 193 18.20 -4.90 15.78
C PHE A 193 18.01 -3.93 14.64
N LYS A 194 19.12 -3.56 13.97
CA LYS A 194 19.09 -2.86 12.70
C LYS A 194 19.42 -3.86 11.60
N LEU A 195 18.55 -3.92 10.61
CA LEU A 195 18.69 -4.74 9.41
C LEU A 195 18.76 -3.81 8.18
N THR A 196 19.55 -4.21 7.19
CA THR A 196 19.56 -3.55 5.88
C THR A 196 19.11 -4.51 4.79
N LYS A 197 18.52 -3.99 3.72
CA LYS A 197 18.15 -4.79 2.53
C LYS A 197 19.33 -5.54 1.91
N ALA A 198 20.55 -5.02 2.11
CA ALA A 198 21.80 -5.67 1.71
C ALA A 198 22.25 -6.83 2.64
N GLY A 199 21.49 -7.14 3.69
CA GLY A 199 21.76 -8.24 4.61
C GLY A 199 22.66 -7.90 5.80
N SER A 200 23.12 -6.64 5.95
CA SER A 200 23.84 -6.23 7.16
C SER A 200 22.90 -6.24 8.36
N PHE A 201 23.35 -6.84 9.46
CA PHE A 201 22.59 -7.02 10.69
C PHE A 201 23.43 -6.61 11.90
N SER A 202 22.86 -5.80 12.80
CA SER A 202 23.53 -5.35 14.03
C SER A 202 22.53 -5.28 15.17
N SER A 203 22.99 -5.52 16.40
CA SER A 203 22.16 -5.50 17.60
C SER A 203 22.57 -4.40 18.57
N ARG A 204 21.60 -3.92 19.34
CA ARG A 204 21.79 -3.00 20.45
C ARG A 204 20.79 -3.33 21.55
N LEU A 205 21.27 -3.34 22.79
CA LEU A 205 20.43 -3.47 23.98
C LEU A 205 20.06 -2.08 24.51
N LEU A 206 18.78 -1.81 24.72
CA LEU A 206 18.30 -0.54 25.29
C LEU A 206 17.81 -0.63 26.74
N GLY A 207 17.87 -1.83 27.35
CA GLY A 207 17.45 -2.06 28.71
C GLY A 207 17.05 -3.52 28.94
N THR A 208 16.22 -3.76 29.94
CA THR A 208 15.70 -5.09 30.29
C THR A 208 14.22 -5.28 29.96
N ASP A 209 13.51 -4.20 29.63
CA ASP A 209 12.07 -4.23 29.39
C ASP A 209 11.75 -4.69 27.97
N ASN A 210 10.58 -5.28 27.78
CA ASN A 210 10.14 -5.71 26.45
C ASN A 210 9.75 -4.50 25.61
N LEU A 211 10.30 -4.42 24.40
CA LEU A 211 9.91 -3.43 23.42
C LEU A 211 8.82 -4.04 22.55
N ILE A 212 7.63 -3.44 22.57
CA ILE A 212 6.42 -4.01 21.96
C ILE A 212 6.12 -3.49 20.56
N GLY A 213 6.74 -2.37 20.15
CA GLY A 213 6.47 -1.73 18.87
C GLY A 213 7.57 -0.78 18.43
N VAL A 214 7.71 -0.62 17.12
CA VAL A 214 8.59 0.34 16.45
C VAL A 214 7.86 0.89 15.23
N ASN A 215 7.83 2.20 15.06
CA ASN A 215 7.15 2.82 13.93
C ASN A 215 7.94 4.00 13.39
N PHE A 216 8.23 3.95 12.09
CA PHE A 216 8.73 5.10 11.34
C PHE A 216 7.59 5.68 10.50
N LEU A 217 7.33 6.97 10.70
CA LEU A 217 6.42 7.72 9.84
C LEU A 217 7.18 8.11 8.56
N LEU A 218 6.71 7.66 7.40
CA LEU A 218 7.22 8.14 6.12
C LEU A 218 6.92 9.64 6.01
N GLN A 219 7.96 10.47 6.02
CA GLN A 219 7.82 11.90 5.72
C GLN A 219 7.37 12.04 4.27
N THR A 220 6.15 12.53 4.06
CA THR A 220 5.73 13.02 2.75
C THR A 220 6.55 14.27 2.45
N MET A 221 7.46 14.17 1.48
CA MET A 221 8.09 15.35 0.90
C MET A 221 6.99 16.13 0.17
N VAL A 222 6.45 17.14 0.84
CA VAL A 222 5.64 18.17 0.19
C VAL A 222 6.64 19.14 -0.44
N GLY A 223 6.86 19.00 -1.74
CA GLY A 223 7.63 19.92 -2.57
C GLY A 223 6.71 20.69 -3.49
#